data_AF-A0A3D0JDW9-F1
#
_entry.id   AF-A0A3D0JDW9-F1
#
_cell.length_a   1.000
_cell.length_b   1.000
_cell.length_c   1.000
_cell.angle_alpha   90.00
_cell.angle_beta   90.00
_cell.angle_gamma   90.00
#
_symmetry.space_group_name_H-M   'P 1'
#
loop_
_entity.id
_entity.type
_entity.pdbx_description
1 polymer ?
#
loop_
_entity_poly.entity_id
_entity_poly.type
_entity_poly.pdbx_seq_one_letter_code
_entity_poly.pdbx_strand_id
1 'polypeptide(L)'
;MFAKMRSLLYNYMTDQVTEQVRTVTELEQERFAKEFEMLELLTKTISKNIELGENAVEIINEIDNGVSMSLVELDGTAKFGGTVKMSDFNAISKAFRGKNAVAYKKGRGILFAVPVYNNSNVKYVLCKLYAMDRIDELFSASLFDGEGQICLLDWDGNRITNFISDSEEITDKISSAEGLSTMEEVDKKLNLDTVAAARSGKLNAYLVKAEISELDLQMIGYVP
;
A
#
# COMPACT_ATOMS: atom_id res chain seq x y z
N MET A 1 2.28 -22.33 -38.35
CA MET A 1 1.74 -23.11 -37.22
C MET A 1 2.42 -22.76 -35.89
N PHE A 2 3.76 -22.79 -35.80
CA PHE A 2 4.51 -22.43 -34.58
C PHE A 2 4.29 -20.99 -34.06
N ALA A 3 4.20 -19.98 -34.93
CA ALA A 3 3.98 -18.59 -34.50
C ALA A 3 2.63 -18.37 -33.79
N LYS A 4 1.57 -19.01 -34.29
CA LYS A 4 0.22 -18.94 -33.70
C LYS A 4 0.12 -19.68 -32.36
N MET A 5 0.82 -20.81 -32.23
CA MET A 5 0.89 -21.55 -30.96
C MET A 5 1.66 -20.78 -29.90
N ARG A 6 2.77 -20.14 -30.30
CA ARG A 6 3.55 -19.27 -29.42
C ARG A 6 2.75 -18.04 -28.95
N SER A 7 2.01 -17.39 -29.84
CA SER A 7 1.17 -16.25 -29.46
C SER A 7 0.04 -16.65 -28.51
N LEU A 8 -0.59 -17.82 -28.71
CA LEU A 8 -1.61 -18.34 -27.80
C LEU A 8 -1.03 -18.63 -26.41
N LEU A 9 0.15 -19.24 -26.35
CA LEU A 9 0.83 -19.51 -25.08
C LEU A 9 1.21 -18.20 -24.36
N TYR A 10 1.69 -17.19 -25.09
CA TYR A 10 2.01 -15.89 -24.50
C TYR A 10 0.79 -15.17 -23.94
N ASN A 11 -0.33 -15.18 -24.66
CA ASN A 11 -1.57 -14.59 -24.17
C ASN A 11 -2.05 -15.34 -22.91
N TYR A 12 -2.10 -16.66 -22.97
CA TYR A 12 -2.48 -17.48 -21.81
C TYR A 12 -1.60 -17.20 -20.57
N MET A 13 -0.28 -17.14 -20.75
CA MET A 13 0.62 -16.83 -19.63
C MET A 13 0.46 -15.39 -19.14
N THR A 14 0.20 -14.43 -20.03
CA THR A 14 -0.07 -13.04 -19.64
C THR A 14 -1.34 -12.95 -18.81
N ASP A 15 -2.39 -13.67 -19.22
CA ASP A 15 -3.66 -13.73 -18.49
C ASP A 15 -3.46 -14.38 -17.11
N GLN A 16 -2.69 -15.49 -17.04
CA GLN A 16 -2.36 -16.15 -15.77
C GLN A 16 -1.57 -15.22 -14.82
N VAL A 17 -0.58 -14.49 -15.34
CA VAL A 17 0.16 -13.49 -14.56
C VAL A 17 -0.77 -12.39 -14.07
N THR A 18 -1.63 -11.87 -14.94
CA THR A 18 -2.59 -10.81 -14.59
C THR A 18 -3.52 -11.25 -13.46
N GLU A 19 -4.09 -12.46 -13.54
CA GLU A 19 -4.99 -12.99 -12.52
C GLU A 19 -4.30 -13.27 -11.18
N GLN A 20 -3.03 -13.69 -11.20
CA GLN A 20 -2.29 -13.85 -9.94
C GLN A 20 -1.99 -12.50 -9.30
N VAL A 21 -1.61 -11.48 -10.08
CA VAL A 21 -1.43 -10.13 -9.56
C VAL A 21 -2.73 -9.58 -9.01
N ARG A 22 -3.87 -9.84 -9.67
CA ARG A 22 -5.19 -9.48 -9.17
C ARG A 22 -5.48 -10.10 -7.82
N THR A 23 -5.25 -11.40 -7.67
CA THR A 23 -5.43 -12.10 -6.39
C THR A 23 -4.58 -11.48 -5.28
N VAL A 24 -3.31 -11.16 -5.56
CA VAL A 24 -2.44 -10.52 -4.55
C VAL A 24 -2.88 -9.08 -4.25
N THR A 25 -3.37 -8.34 -5.24
CA THR A 25 -3.94 -6.99 -5.06
C THR A 25 -5.17 -7.02 -4.14
N GLU A 26 -6.07 -7.98 -4.35
CA GLU A 26 -7.25 -8.18 -3.53
C GLU A 26 -6.88 -8.56 -2.07
N LEU A 27 -5.87 -9.42 -1.90
CA LEU A 27 -5.36 -9.78 -0.57
C LEU A 27 -4.75 -8.59 0.16
N GLU A 28 -4.00 -7.74 -0.54
CA GLU A 28 -3.48 -6.49 0.04
C GLU A 28 -4.64 -5.55 0.40
N GLN A 29 -5.60 -5.32 -0.50
CA GLN A 29 -6.80 -4.54 -0.19
C GLN A 29 -7.52 -5.04 1.07
N GLU A 30 -7.71 -6.35 1.20
CA GLU A 30 -8.32 -6.95 2.39
C GLU A 30 -7.47 -6.73 3.66
N ARG A 31 -6.14 -6.80 3.56
CA ARG A 31 -5.23 -6.50 4.68
C ARG A 31 -5.41 -5.06 5.15
N PHE A 32 -5.42 -4.09 4.24
CA PHE A 32 -5.65 -2.68 4.58
C PHE A 32 -7.06 -2.44 5.14
N ALA A 33 -8.09 -3.09 4.58
CA ALA A 33 -9.45 -3.00 5.08
C ALA A 33 -9.57 -3.49 6.53
N LYS A 34 -8.97 -4.65 6.86
CA LYS A 34 -8.92 -5.18 8.24
C LYS A 34 -8.22 -4.23 9.21
N GLU A 35 -7.17 -3.57 8.75
CA GLU A 35 -6.47 -2.55 9.55
C GLU A 35 -7.40 -1.37 9.87
N PHE A 36 -8.17 -0.88 8.89
CA PHE A 36 -9.18 0.15 9.14
C PHE A 36 -10.30 -0.32 10.06
N GLU A 37 -10.84 -1.53 9.88
CA GLU A 37 -11.89 -2.08 10.75
C GLU A 37 -11.45 -2.13 12.22
N MET A 38 -10.21 -2.56 12.47
CA MET A 38 -9.62 -2.57 13.80
C MET A 38 -9.53 -1.15 14.39
N LEU A 39 -9.02 -0.19 13.62
CA LEU A 39 -8.89 1.20 14.06
C LEU A 39 -10.26 1.83 14.32
N GLU A 40 -11.26 1.54 13.49
CA GLU A 40 -12.63 1.99 13.68
C GLU A 40 -13.24 1.45 14.98
N LEU A 41 -12.98 0.18 15.32
CA LEU A 41 -13.38 -0.38 16.62
C LEU A 41 -12.75 0.38 17.78
N LEU A 42 -11.47 0.74 17.68
CA LEU A 42 -10.78 1.57 18.68
C LEU A 42 -11.39 2.98 18.75
N THR A 43 -11.71 3.61 17.62
CA THR A 43 -12.36 4.94 17.63
C THR A 43 -13.69 4.93 18.37
N LYS A 44 -14.50 3.86 18.22
CA LYS A 44 -15.77 3.70 18.96
C LYS A 44 -15.56 3.61 20.47
N THR A 45 -14.47 2.99 20.91
CA THR A 45 -14.08 2.95 22.32
C THR A 45 -13.66 4.34 22.81
N ILE A 46 -12.78 5.02 22.07
CA ILE A 46 -12.31 6.39 22.37
C ILE A 46 -13.49 7.37 22.45
N SER A 47 -14.44 7.29 21.53
CA SER A 47 -15.64 8.16 21.52
C SER A 47 -16.53 7.96 22.75
N LYS A 48 -16.52 6.77 23.36
CA LYS A 48 -17.31 6.47 24.57
C LYS A 48 -16.55 6.80 25.86
N ASN A 49 -15.26 6.52 25.89
CA ASN A 49 -14.38 6.77 27.03
C ASN A 49 -12.95 7.03 26.55
N ILE A 50 -12.49 8.26 26.73
CA ILE A 50 -11.19 8.71 26.25
C ILE A 50 -10.02 8.09 27.04
N GLU A 51 -10.18 7.85 28.34
CA GLU A 51 -9.14 7.26 29.20
C GLU A 51 -8.89 5.78 28.83
N LEU A 52 -9.94 5.04 28.48
CA LEU A 52 -9.78 3.68 27.95
C LEU A 52 -9.06 3.68 26.59
N GLY A 53 -9.30 4.71 25.78
CA GLY A 53 -8.61 4.93 24.53
C GLY A 53 -7.12 5.20 24.69
N GLU A 54 -6.78 6.04 25.66
CA GLU A 54 -5.39 6.38 26.02
C GLU A 54 -4.62 5.12 26.45
N ASN A 55 -5.17 4.36 27.40
CA ASN A 55 -4.56 3.11 27.85
C ASN A 55 -4.34 2.11 26.69
N ALA A 56 -5.30 2.00 25.77
CA ALA A 56 -5.16 1.10 24.61
C ALA A 56 -4.05 1.56 23.66
N VAL A 57 -3.92 2.86 23.43
CA VAL A 57 -2.85 3.43 22.60
C VAL A 57 -1.48 3.27 23.26
N GLU A 58 -1.38 3.47 24.57
CA GLU A 58 -0.14 3.26 25.33
C GLU A 58 0.33 1.80 25.24
N ILE A 59 -0.56 0.84 25.49
CA ILE A 59 -0.24 -0.59 25.39
C ILE A 59 0.30 -0.94 23.99
N ILE A 60 -0.34 -0.44 22.92
CA ILE A 60 0.10 -0.73 21.55
C ILE A 60 1.49 -0.13 21.29
N ASN A 61 1.74 1.09 21.77
CA ASN A 61 3.03 1.76 21.63
C ASN A 61 4.16 1.05 22.39
N GLU A 62 3.84 0.31 23.47
CA GLU A 62 4.83 -0.46 24.24
C GLU A 62 5.14 -1.83 23.63
N ILE A 63 4.21 -2.42 22.87
CA ILE A 63 4.36 -3.78 22.32
C ILE A 63 5.30 -3.82 21.11
N ASP A 64 5.21 -2.84 20.21
CA ASP A 64 5.95 -2.84 18.95
C ASP A 64 6.60 -1.48 18.70
N ASN A 65 7.92 -1.40 18.90
CA ASN A 65 8.70 -0.17 18.72
C ASN A 65 8.63 0.42 17.30
N GLY A 66 8.25 -0.38 16.30
CA GLY A 66 8.09 0.07 14.91
C GLY A 66 6.67 0.46 14.55
N VAL A 67 5.73 0.39 15.50
CA VAL A 67 4.33 0.78 15.34
C VAL A 67 3.97 1.79 16.42
N SER A 68 3.48 2.96 16.01
CA SER A 68 3.00 3.96 16.96
C SER A 68 1.58 4.42 16.64
N MET A 69 0.77 4.55 17.67
CA MET A 69 -0.54 5.14 17.63
C MET A 69 -0.56 6.49 18.32
N SER A 70 -1.41 7.37 17.81
CA SER A 70 -1.62 8.70 18.37
C SER A 70 -3.04 9.17 18.13
N LEU A 71 -3.58 9.92 19.09
CA LEU A 71 -4.83 10.63 18.91
C LEU A 71 -4.51 12.10 18.66
N VAL A 72 -4.91 12.62 17.50
CA VAL A 72 -4.55 13.97 17.05
C VAL A 72 -5.76 14.91 17.14
N GLU A 73 -5.55 16.11 17.68
CA GLU A 73 -6.55 17.19 17.73
C GLU A 73 -6.53 18.01 16.42
N LEU A 74 -7.58 18.80 16.17
CA LEU A 74 -7.74 19.54 14.91
C LEU A 74 -6.61 20.55 14.65
N ASP A 75 -5.98 21.04 15.70
CA ASP A 75 -4.81 21.95 15.62
C ASP A 75 -3.50 21.21 15.27
N GLY A 76 -3.55 19.88 15.12
CA GLY A 76 -2.42 19.02 14.80
C GLY A 76 -1.59 18.60 16.02
N THR A 77 -2.02 18.92 17.24
CA THR A 77 -1.34 18.45 18.45
C THR A 77 -1.76 17.03 18.80
N ALA A 78 -0.85 16.26 19.42
CA ALA A 78 -1.17 14.94 19.93
C ALA A 78 -1.86 15.09 21.28
N LYS A 79 -3.06 14.53 21.41
CA LYS A 79 -3.78 14.42 22.68
C LYS A 79 -3.10 13.42 23.61
N PHE A 80 -2.73 12.26 23.05
CA PHE A 80 -1.91 11.22 23.67
C PHE A 80 -1.29 10.33 22.58
N GLY A 81 -0.28 9.54 22.97
CA GLY A 81 0.48 8.66 22.07
C GLY A 81 1.64 9.35 21.34
N GLY A 82 2.05 8.77 20.20
CA GLY A 82 3.15 9.29 19.38
C GLY A 82 2.87 10.69 18.80
N THR A 83 3.92 11.42 18.41
CA THR A 83 3.73 12.70 17.71
C THR A 83 3.76 12.49 16.20
N VAL A 84 2.68 12.87 15.52
CA VAL A 84 2.59 12.85 14.05
C VAL A 84 2.28 14.25 13.53
N LYS A 85 3.02 14.69 12.51
CA LYS A 85 2.80 15.99 11.89
C LYS A 85 1.78 15.89 10.76
N MET A 86 0.74 16.72 10.83
CA MET A 86 -0.27 16.84 9.77
C MET A 86 0.34 17.25 8.41
N SER A 87 1.45 17.99 8.41
CA SER A 87 2.21 18.36 7.21
C SER A 87 2.89 17.18 6.52
N ASP A 88 3.20 16.12 7.28
CA ASP A 88 3.93 14.97 6.76
C ASP A 88 2.96 13.98 6.07
N PHE A 89 1.67 13.99 6.47
CA PHE A 89 0.66 13.03 6.01
C PHE A 89 -0.68 13.69 5.71
N ASN A 90 -1.04 13.78 4.42
CA ASN A 90 -2.33 14.30 3.97
C ASN A 90 -3.54 13.47 4.47
N ALA A 91 -3.32 12.20 4.84
CA ALA A 91 -4.32 11.29 5.39
C ALA A 91 -5.01 11.87 6.64
N ILE A 92 -4.26 12.58 7.50
CA ILE A 92 -4.82 13.23 8.70
C ILE A 92 -5.86 14.29 8.30
N SER A 93 -5.55 15.08 7.27
CA SER A 93 -6.49 16.09 6.74
C SER A 93 -7.73 15.46 6.11
N LYS A 94 -7.58 14.32 5.43
CA LYS A 94 -8.71 13.55 4.87
C LYS A 94 -9.59 12.98 5.99
N ALA A 95 -8.98 12.46 7.07
CA ALA A 95 -9.68 11.93 8.23
C ALA A 95 -10.48 13.00 8.99
N PHE A 96 -9.95 14.21 9.18
CA PHE A 96 -10.74 15.32 9.75
C PHE A 96 -11.96 15.71 8.89
N ARG A 97 -11.98 15.36 7.60
CA ARG A 97 -13.14 15.51 6.71
C ARG A 97 -14.08 14.30 6.71
N GLY A 98 -13.87 13.37 7.63
CA GLY A 98 -14.70 12.18 7.82
C GLY A 98 -14.35 10.98 6.94
N LYS A 99 -13.16 10.97 6.31
CA LYS A 99 -12.73 9.86 5.43
C LYS A 99 -11.54 9.12 6.02
N ASN A 100 -11.65 7.80 6.16
CA ASN A 100 -10.49 6.95 6.40
C ASN A 100 -9.48 7.16 5.28
N ALA A 101 -8.20 7.21 5.63
CA ALA A 101 -7.15 7.44 4.66
C ALA A 101 -5.85 6.80 5.10
N VAL A 102 -5.05 6.42 4.12
CA VAL A 102 -3.65 6.03 4.30
C VAL A 102 -2.75 7.00 3.54
N ALA A 103 -1.54 7.22 4.06
CA ALA A 103 -0.53 8.01 3.36
C ALA A 103 0.86 7.46 3.67
N TYR A 104 1.72 7.44 2.64
CA TYR A 104 3.13 7.18 2.79
C TYR A 104 3.92 8.48 2.86
N LYS A 105 4.98 8.47 3.67
CA LYS A 105 5.99 9.52 3.68
C LYS A 105 7.38 8.90 3.81
N LYS A 106 8.22 9.10 2.80
CA LYS A 106 9.63 8.68 2.80
C LYS A 106 10.35 9.17 4.06
N GLY A 107 11.04 8.26 4.74
CA GLY A 107 11.77 8.52 5.98
C GLY A 107 10.89 8.59 7.24
N ARG A 108 9.57 8.41 7.12
CA ARG A 108 8.62 8.35 8.25
C ARG A 108 7.90 7.02 8.29
N GLY A 109 7.28 6.64 7.17
CA GLY A 109 6.61 5.35 7.00
C GLY A 109 5.19 5.45 6.43
N ILE A 110 4.32 4.51 6.79
CA ILE A 110 2.91 4.45 6.36
C ILE A 110 2.01 4.83 7.52
N LEU A 111 1.15 5.83 7.33
CA LEU A 111 0.19 6.30 8.31
C LEU A 111 -1.24 5.96 7.90
N PHE A 112 -1.94 5.23 8.75
CA PHE A 112 -3.40 5.08 8.71
C PHE A 112 -4.03 6.17 9.58
N ALA A 113 -5.09 6.81 9.09
CA ALA A 113 -5.82 7.86 9.78
C ALA A 113 -7.33 7.60 9.72
N VAL A 114 -7.97 7.55 10.90
CA VAL A 114 -9.41 7.27 11.05
C VAL A 114 -10.08 8.35 11.91
N PRO A 115 -11.21 8.93 11.47
CA PRO A 115 -11.95 9.93 12.23
C PRO A 115 -12.53 9.35 13.52
N VAL A 116 -12.37 10.09 14.62
CA VAL A 116 -13.07 9.84 15.88
C VAL A 116 -14.21 10.82 16.01
N TYR A 117 -15.44 10.30 15.91
CA TYR A 117 -16.64 11.11 15.95
C TYR A 117 -17.11 11.41 17.38
N ASN A 118 -17.58 12.63 17.59
CA ASN A 118 -18.46 13.00 18.69
C ASN A 118 -19.79 13.44 18.08
N ASN A 119 -20.80 12.58 18.17
CA ASN A 119 -22.03 12.68 17.38
C ASN A 119 -21.70 12.75 15.87
N SER A 120 -22.11 13.81 15.17
CA SER A 120 -21.88 13.97 13.73
C SER A 120 -20.58 14.70 13.38
N ASN A 121 -19.81 15.14 14.37
CA ASN A 121 -18.60 15.95 14.15
C ASN A 121 -17.34 15.12 14.43
N VAL A 122 -16.35 15.21 13.53
CA VAL A 122 -15.02 14.64 13.80
C VAL A 122 -14.34 15.51 14.85
N LYS A 123 -14.05 14.92 16.02
CA LYS A 123 -13.40 15.61 17.14
C LYS A 123 -11.90 15.40 17.14
N TYR A 124 -11.48 14.17 16.83
CA TYR A 124 -10.08 13.76 16.78
C TYR A 124 -9.83 12.87 15.58
N VAL A 125 -8.57 12.60 15.28
CA VAL A 125 -8.16 11.56 14.33
C VAL A 125 -7.26 10.57 15.05
N LEU A 126 -7.65 9.29 15.03
CA LEU A 126 -6.78 8.20 15.47
C LEU A 126 -5.83 7.88 14.32
N CYS A 127 -4.53 7.96 14.61
CA CYS A 127 -3.48 7.67 13.67
C CYS A 127 -2.70 6.44 14.10
N LYS A 128 -2.35 5.56 13.16
CA LYS A 128 -1.39 4.47 13.36
C LYS A 128 -0.29 4.57 12.32
N LEU A 129 0.95 4.70 12.77
CA LEU A 129 2.15 4.83 11.97
C LEU A 129 2.96 3.53 12.05
N TYR A 130 3.19 2.93 10.89
CA TYR A 130 4.21 1.91 10.69
C TYR A 130 5.51 2.59 10.24
N ALA A 131 6.55 2.45 11.06
CA ALA A 131 7.87 3.00 10.76
C ALA A 131 8.53 2.30 9.56
N MET A 132 9.48 2.99 8.93
CA MET A 132 10.14 2.52 7.70
C MET A 132 10.76 1.12 7.83
N ASP A 133 11.30 0.78 8.99
CA ASP A 133 11.94 -0.52 9.27
C ASP A 133 10.94 -1.68 9.37
N ARG A 134 9.64 -1.40 9.52
CA ARG A 134 8.57 -2.41 9.51
C ARG A 134 7.88 -2.55 8.17
N ILE A 135 8.05 -1.59 7.26
CA ILE A 135 7.28 -1.55 6.01
C ILE A 135 7.52 -2.79 5.15
N ASP A 136 8.79 -3.14 4.92
CA ASP A 136 9.12 -4.30 4.08
C ASP A 136 8.63 -5.61 4.72
N GLU A 137 8.68 -5.75 6.04
CA GLU A 137 8.16 -6.94 6.74
C GLU A 137 6.64 -7.09 6.62
N LEU A 138 5.91 -5.97 6.67
CA LEU A 138 4.46 -5.98 6.79
C LEU A 138 3.72 -5.87 5.46
N PHE A 139 4.37 -5.31 4.43
CA PHE A 139 3.72 -4.95 3.17
C PHE A 139 4.48 -5.42 1.93
N SER A 140 5.59 -6.15 2.07
CA SER A 140 6.19 -6.84 0.92
C SER A 140 5.38 -8.08 0.57
N ALA A 141 5.26 -8.34 -0.72
CA ALA A 141 4.56 -9.50 -1.23
C ALA A 141 5.31 -10.07 -2.44
N SER A 142 5.06 -11.34 -2.74
CA SER A 142 5.63 -12.06 -3.88
C SER A 142 4.55 -12.72 -4.72
N LEU A 143 4.88 -13.01 -5.96
CA LEU A 143 4.08 -13.76 -6.91
C LEU A 143 4.72 -15.14 -7.14
N PHE A 144 3.94 -16.12 -7.61
CA PHE A 144 4.41 -17.45 -8.02
C PHE A 144 5.39 -18.09 -7.01
N ASP A 145 4.98 -18.24 -5.75
CA ASP A 145 5.80 -18.87 -4.69
C ASP A 145 7.21 -18.27 -4.52
N GLY A 146 7.37 -16.98 -4.84
CA GLY A 146 8.62 -16.23 -4.69
C GLY A 146 9.39 -15.99 -6.00
N GLU A 147 8.98 -16.60 -7.12
CA GLU A 147 9.64 -16.38 -8.41
C GLU A 147 9.35 -14.99 -8.98
N GLY A 148 8.12 -14.51 -8.79
CA GLY A 148 7.75 -13.15 -9.16
C GLY A 148 7.82 -12.20 -7.96
N GLN A 149 8.22 -10.97 -8.23
CA GLN A 149 8.49 -9.96 -7.20
C GLN A 149 7.59 -8.75 -7.45
N ILE A 150 6.94 -8.25 -6.39
CA ILE A 150 6.16 -7.02 -6.44
C ILE A 150 6.62 -6.05 -5.37
N CYS A 151 6.48 -4.76 -5.64
CA CYS A 151 6.67 -3.71 -4.65
C CYS A 151 5.52 -2.70 -4.72
N LEU A 152 5.29 -2.04 -3.58
CA LEU A 152 4.31 -0.98 -3.42
C LEU A 152 4.93 0.36 -3.78
N LEU A 153 4.13 1.19 -4.43
CA LEU A 153 4.41 2.56 -4.79
C LEU A 153 3.29 3.46 -4.24
N ASP A 154 3.61 4.72 -3.95
CA ASP A 154 2.60 5.76 -3.83
C ASP A 154 2.07 6.17 -5.21
N TRP A 155 1.01 6.97 -5.23
CA TRP A 155 0.40 7.45 -6.48
C TRP A 155 1.34 8.29 -7.36
N ASP A 156 2.38 8.91 -6.77
CA ASP A 156 3.39 9.67 -7.49
C ASP A 156 4.52 8.77 -8.05
N GLY A 157 4.42 7.45 -7.84
CA GLY A 157 5.39 6.45 -8.29
C GLY A 157 6.62 6.32 -7.38
N ASN A 158 6.61 6.91 -6.19
CA ASN A 158 7.68 6.71 -5.23
C ASN A 158 7.53 5.35 -4.58
N ARG A 159 8.64 4.61 -4.53
CA ARG A 159 8.68 3.29 -3.94
C ARG A 159 8.51 3.31 -2.42
N ILE A 160 7.55 2.52 -1.94
CA ILE A 160 7.20 2.33 -0.53
C ILE A 160 7.93 1.12 0.04
N THR A 161 7.82 -0.05 -0.62
CA THR A 161 8.52 -1.29 -0.24
C THR A 161 9.60 -1.66 -1.25
N ASN A 162 10.59 -2.44 -0.85
CA ASN A 162 11.55 -3.02 -1.79
C ASN A 162 11.03 -4.33 -2.38
N PHE A 163 11.60 -4.76 -3.51
CA PHE A 163 11.45 -6.16 -3.92
C PHE A 163 12.18 -7.05 -2.91
N ILE A 164 11.63 -8.24 -2.62
CA ILE A 164 12.15 -9.14 -1.57
C ILE A 164 13.54 -9.65 -1.97
N SER A 165 13.76 -9.93 -3.25
CA SER A 165 15.02 -10.41 -3.80
C SER A 165 15.55 -9.46 -4.88
N ASP A 166 16.87 -9.26 -4.91
CA ASP A 166 17.59 -8.56 -5.99
C ASP A 166 16.99 -7.21 -6.40
N SER A 167 16.55 -6.42 -5.42
CA SER A 167 15.80 -5.17 -5.62
C SER A 167 16.49 -4.17 -6.57
N GLU A 168 17.81 -4.01 -6.48
CA GLU A 168 18.56 -3.13 -7.39
C GLU A 168 18.53 -3.66 -8.84
N GLU A 169 18.79 -4.95 -9.05
CA GLU A 169 18.79 -5.55 -10.39
C GLU A 169 17.40 -5.46 -11.05
N ILE A 170 16.34 -5.76 -10.29
CA ILE A 170 14.97 -5.66 -10.79
C ILE A 170 14.63 -4.19 -11.11
N THR A 171 15.02 -3.27 -10.24
CA THR A 171 14.83 -1.83 -10.47
C THR A 171 15.53 -1.37 -11.75
N ASP A 172 16.76 -1.82 -11.98
CA ASP A 172 17.54 -1.50 -13.18
C ASP A 172 16.90 -2.08 -14.45
N LYS A 173 16.38 -3.31 -14.38
CA LYS A 173 15.65 -3.93 -15.49
C LYS A 173 14.38 -3.16 -15.85
N ILE A 174 13.56 -2.80 -14.85
CA ILE A 174 12.33 -2.03 -15.05
C ILE A 174 12.64 -0.62 -15.59
N SER A 175 13.70 0.01 -15.08
CA SER A 175 14.12 1.37 -15.48
C SER A 175 14.89 1.41 -16.81
N SER A 176 15.27 0.27 -17.36
CA SER A 176 15.91 0.17 -18.67
C SER A 176 14.97 0.64 -19.79
N ALA A 177 15.52 1.02 -20.96
CA ALA A 177 14.71 1.46 -22.10
C ALA A 177 13.66 0.41 -22.54
N GLU A 178 14.00 -0.88 -22.41
CA GLU A 178 13.06 -1.96 -22.68
C GLU A 178 12.00 -2.10 -21.60
N GLY A 179 12.39 -1.98 -20.33
CA GLY A 179 11.47 -2.03 -19.20
C GLY A 179 10.45 -0.90 -19.26
N LEU A 180 10.90 0.33 -19.51
CA LEU A 180 10.03 1.48 -19.69
C LEU A 180 9.05 1.32 -20.86
N SER A 181 9.54 0.87 -22.03
CA SER A 181 8.66 0.59 -23.18
C SER A 181 7.61 -0.48 -22.86
N THR A 182 7.97 -1.49 -22.06
CA THR A 182 7.03 -2.54 -21.65
C THR A 182 6.02 -2.00 -20.62
N MET A 183 6.47 -1.16 -19.68
CA MET A 183 5.60 -0.48 -18.71
C MET A 183 4.60 0.47 -19.38
N GLU A 184 4.98 1.15 -20.48
CA GLU A 184 4.02 1.94 -21.26
C GLU A 184 2.89 1.08 -21.86
N GLU A 185 3.18 -0.17 -22.24
CA GLU A 185 2.15 -1.11 -22.69
C GLU A 185 1.26 -1.56 -21.52
N VAL A 186 1.86 -1.80 -20.35
CA VAL A 186 1.13 -2.11 -19.12
C VAL A 186 0.19 -0.96 -18.75
N ASP A 187 0.68 0.29 -18.73
CA ASP A 187 -0.12 1.48 -18.41
C ASP A 187 -1.29 1.67 -19.40
N LYS A 188 -1.07 1.41 -20.70
CA LYS A 188 -2.16 1.44 -21.69
C LYS A 188 -3.26 0.42 -21.39
N LYS A 189 -2.89 -0.78 -20.93
CA LYS A 189 -3.84 -1.82 -20.53
C LYS A 189 -4.52 -1.50 -19.20
N LEU A 190 -3.79 -0.91 -18.26
CA LEU A 190 -4.29 -0.46 -16.96
C LEU A 190 -5.36 0.65 -17.10
N ASN A 191 -5.38 1.40 -18.20
CA ASN A 191 -6.51 2.31 -18.46
C ASN A 191 -7.86 1.59 -18.70
N LEU A 192 -7.84 0.26 -18.90
CA LEU A 192 -9.03 -0.55 -19.17
C LEU A 192 -9.39 -1.49 -18.01
N ASP A 193 -8.52 -1.64 -17.01
CA ASP A 193 -8.65 -2.57 -15.88
C ASP A 193 -7.76 -2.11 -14.71
N THR A 194 -8.03 -2.53 -13.47
CA THR A 194 -7.20 -2.16 -12.30
C THR A 194 -5.92 -2.97 -12.18
N VAL A 195 -5.71 -3.97 -13.05
CA VAL A 195 -4.52 -4.83 -13.08
C VAL A 195 -4.12 -5.09 -14.53
N ALA A 196 -2.83 -5.03 -14.81
CA ALA A 196 -2.30 -5.28 -16.16
C ALA A 196 -0.93 -5.94 -16.14
N ALA A 197 -0.65 -6.74 -17.18
CA ALA A 197 0.64 -7.34 -17.44
C ALA A 197 1.05 -7.24 -18.93
N ALA A 198 2.35 -7.18 -19.18
CA ALA A 198 2.92 -7.26 -20.53
C ALA A 198 4.25 -8.00 -20.51
N ARG A 199 4.54 -8.77 -21.58
CA ARG A 199 5.78 -9.53 -21.73
C ARG A 199 6.83 -8.69 -22.44
N SER A 200 8.00 -8.52 -21.81
CA SER A 200 9.20 -8.07 -22.51
C SER A 200 9.92 -9.27 -23.13
N GLY A 201 10.10 -9.24 -24.45
CA GLY A 201 10.87 -10.25 -25.17
C GLY A 201 12.36 -10.22 -24.82
N LYS A 202 12.94 -9.02 -24.62
CA LYS A 202 14.38 -8.89 -24.35
C LYS A 202 14.75 -9.12 -22.88
N LEU A 203 13.90 -8.70 -21.94
CA LEU A 203 14.09 -9.04 -20.53
C LEU A 203 13.74 -10.50 -20.25
N ASN A 204 13.01 -11.14 -21.18
CA ASN A 204 12.42 -12.46 -21.02
C ASN A 204 11.64 -12.54 -19.70
N ALA A 205 10.76 -11.58 -19.47
CA ALA A 205 10.00 -11.42 -18.24
C ALA A 205 8.66 -10.74 -18.52
N TYR A 206 7.73 -10.83 -17.58
CA TYR A 206 6.52 -10.02 -17.53
C TYR A 206 6.72 -8.87 -16.56
N LEU A 207 6.31 -7.68 -17.00
CA LEU A 207 6.12 -6.54 -16.10
C LEU A 207 4.64 -6.41 -15.80
N VAL A 208 4.34 -6.06 -14.55
CA VAL A 208 2.97 -5.99 -14.06
C VAL A 208 2.76 -4.69 -13.30
N LYS A 209 1.51 -4.21 -13.32
CA LYS A 209 1.06 -3.08 -12.52
C LYS A 209 -0.36 -3.32 -12.05
N ALA A 210 -0.65 -2.90 -10.83
CA ALA A 210 -2.00 -2.94 -10.26
C ALA A 210 -2.27 -1.67 -9.44
N GLU A 211 -3.53 -1.25 -9.43
CA GLU A 211 -4.00 -0.14 -8.60
C GLU A 211 -4.66 -0.64 -7.33
N ILE A 212 -4.31 0.00 -6.20
CA ILE A 212 -5.02 -0.16 -4.93
C ILE A 212 -5.78 1.16 -4.71
N SER A 213 -6.82 1.35 -5.52
CA SER A 213 -7.44 2.66 -5.76
C SER A 213 -8.04 3.30 -4.50
N GLU A 214 -8.53 2.51 -3.53
CA GLU A 214 -9.08 3.03 -2.28
C GLU A 214 -8.04 3.74 -1.39
N LEU A 215 -6.76 3.49 -1.67
CA LEU A 215 -5.64 3.89 -0.82
C LEU A 215 -4.68 4.87 -1.50
N ASP A 216 -4.95 5.28 -2.74
CA ASP A 216 -4.02 6.04 -3.58
C ASP A 216 -2.62 5.35 -3.67
N LEU A 217 -2.60 4.02 -3.75
CA LEU A 217 -1.38 3.20 -3.86
C LEU A 217 -1.37 2.41 -5.17
N GLN A 218 -0.18 2.02 -5.60
CA GLN A 218 0.05 1.17 -6.77
C GLN A 218 0.99 0.03 -6.41
N MET A 219 0.91 -1.07 -7.16
CA MET A 219 1.91 -2.13 -7.15
C MET A 219 2.54 -2.23 -8.52
N ILE A 220 3.85 -2.46 -8.55
CA ILE A 220 4.57 -2.87 -9.75
C ILE A 220 5.30 -4.17 -9.49
N GLY A 221 5.53 -4.96 -10.54
CA GLY A 221 6.23 -6.21 -10.39
C GLY A 221 6.99 -6.68 -11.61
N TYR A 222 7.82 -7.67 -11.35
CA TYR A 222 8.66 -8.35 -12.31
C TYR A 222 8.49 -9.85 -12.11
N VAL A 223 8.12 -10.56 -13.17
CA VAL A 223 7.97 -12.02 -13.18
C VAL A 223 8.87 -12.58 -14.29
N PRO A 224 9.97 -13.29 -13.97
CA PRO A 224 10.88 -13.85 -14.97
C PRO A 224 10.24 -14.92 -15.88
#